data_AF-A0A160T7Z8-F1
#
_entry.id   AF-A0A160T7Z8-F1
#
_cell.length_a   1.000
_cell.length_b   1.000
_cell.length_c   1.000
_cell.angle_alpha   90.00
_cell.angle_beta   90.00
_cell.angle_gamma   90.00
#
_symmetry.space_group_name_H-M   'P 1'
#
loop_
_entity.id
_entity.type
_entity.pdbx_description
1 polymer ?
#
loop_
_entity_poly.entity_id
_entity_poly.type
_entity_poly.pdbx_seq_one_letter_code
_entity_poly.pdbx_strand_id
1 'polypeptide(L)'
;MSADHSIDAAEQTALIMVLSKLFAISKSDAETLMAEASAKAKDSVDLFRFTEAVHKRFSEAQKFQLIVGLWAVAYASNGLDKYEEHMIRRISDLLYIPHGEFIRAKLIAREQA
;
A
#
# COMPACT_ATOMS: atom_id res chain seq x y z
N MET A 1 2.48 31.86 -1.19
CA MET A 1 1.62 30.75 -0.71
C MET A 1 2.37 29.48 -1.04
N SER A 2 3.00 28.85 -0.05
CA SER A 2 3.87 27.70 -0.26
C SER A 2 3.59 26.70 0.86
N ALA A 3 2.67 25.79 0.60
CA ALA A 3 2.31 24.70 1.49
C ALA A 3 2.15 23.45 0.64
N ASP A 4 3.27 22.88 0.18
CA ASP A 4 3.20 21.62 -0.59
C ASP A 4 4.47 20.74 -0.56
N HIS A 5 5.41 20.94 0.37
CA HIS A 5 6.69 20.19 0.37
C HIS A 5 7.09 19.56 1.72
N SER A 6 6.29 19.70 2.77
CA SER A 6 6.62 19.17 4.11
C SER A 6 5.98 17.81 4.40
N ILE A 7 5.04 17.36 3.56
CA ILE A 7 4.22 16.15 3.79
C ILE A 7 4.92 14.88 3.27
N ASP A 8 5.84 15.03 2.30
CA ASP A 8 6.42 13.92 1.52
C ASP A 8 7.22 12.93 2.39
N ALA A 9 8.04 13.40 3.34
CA ALA A 9 8.88 12.54 4.17
C ALA A 9 8.09 11.72 5.21
N ALA A 10 7.00 12.29 5.74
CA ALA A 10 6.14 11.60 6.71
C ALA A 10 5.29 10.53 6.02
N GLU A 11 4.75 10.83 4.84
CA GLU A 11 4.04 9.85 4.00
C GLU A 11 4.97 8.73 3.54
N GLN A 12 6.18 9.05 3.10
CA GLN A 12 7.17 8.05 2.68
C GLN A 12 7.55 7.11 3.83
N THR A 13 7.73 7.64 5.04
CA THR A 13 8.05 6.84 6.23
C THR A 13 6.88 5.92 6.63
N ALA A 14 5.64 6.42 6.55
CA ALA A 14 4.45 5.61 6.76
C ALA A 14 4.32 4.51 5.71
N LEU A 15 4.62 4.82 4.44
CA LEU A 15 4.60 3.87 3.35
C LEU A 15 5.66 2.78 3.54
N ILE A 16 6.89 3.13 3.92
CA ILE A 16 7.96 2.18 4.23
C ILE A 16 7.55 1.26 5.38
N MET A 17 6.97 1.81 6.46
CA MET A 17 6.50 0.99 7.58
C MET A 17 5.38 0.04 7.16
N VAL A 18 4.44 0.53 6.36
CA VAL A 18 3.34 -0.28 5.82
C VAL A 18 3.92 -1.37 4.92
N LEU A 19 4.72 -1.05 3.91
CA LEU A 19 5.38 -2.01 3.02
C LEU A 19 6.23 -3.05 3.78
N SER A 20 7.00 -2.63 4.79
CA SER A 20 7.79 -3.54 5.63
C SER A 20 6.90 -4.56 6.35
N LYS A 21 5.80 -4.08 6.95
CA LYS A 21 4.84 -4.94 7.64
C LYS A 21 4.08 -5.85 6.67
N LEU A 22 3.72 -5.34 5.50
CA LEU A 22 2.93 -6.04 4.49
C LEU A 22 3.69 -7.19 3.85
N PHE A 23 4.95 -6.97 3.51
CA PHE A 23 5.79 -7.95 2.82
C PHE A 23 6.64 -8.77 3.78
N ALA A 24 6.51 -8.54 5.09
CA ALA A 24 7.38 -9.11 6.12
C ALA A 24 8.87 -8.95 5.79
N ILE A 25 9.21 -7.84 5.14
CA ILE A 25 10.58 -7.50 4.75
C ILE A 25 11.16 -6.54 5.77
N SER A 26 12.50 -6.54 5.87
CA SER A 26 13.17 -5.62 6.78
C SER A 26 12.89 -4.17 6.36
N LYS A 27 12.96 -3.26 7.33
CA LYS A 27 12.82 -1.83 7.03
C LYS A 27 13.81 -1.38 5.95
N SER A 28 15.03 -1.92 5.96
CA SER A 28 16.05 -1.65 4.94
C SER A 28 15.67 -2.18 3.56
N ASP A 29 15.00 -3.32 3.47
CA ASP A 29 14.54 -3.86 2.18
C ASP A 29 13.37 -3.05 1.63
N ALA A 30 12.44 -2.62 2.49
CA ALA A 30 11.37 -1.70 2.11
C ALA A 30 11.91 -0.33 1.72
N GLU A 31 12.89 0.20 2.46
CA GLU A 31 13.64 1.42 2.12
C GLU A 31 14.38 1.27 0.79
N THR A 32 14.93 0.11 0.48
CA THR A 32 15.61 -0.16 -0.80
C THR A 32 14.62 -0.23 -1.96
N LEU A 33 13.50 -0.95 -1.77
CA LEU A 33 12.39 -1.00 -2.73
C LEU A 33 11.85 0.40 -3.03
N MET A 34 11.74 1.22 -1.99
CA MET A 34 11.35 2.63 -2.09
C MET A 34 12.43 3.47 -2.74
N ALA A 35 13.70 3.34 -2.37
CA ALA A 35 14.79 4.10 -2.97
C ALA A 35 14.96 3.78 -4.47
N GLU A 36 14.78 2.52 -4.88
CA GLU A 36 14.74 2.13 -6.29
C GLU A 36 13.54 2.73 -7.04
N ALA A 37 12.40 2.87 -6.36
CA ALA A 37 11.21 3.51 -6.89
C ALA A 37 11.35 5.04 -6.97
N SER A 38 11.87 5.70 -5.92
CA SER A 38 12.11 7.15 -5.79
C SER A 38 13.29 7.65 -6.62
N ALA A 39 14.35 6.87 -6.83
CA ALA A 39 15.49 7.25 -7.69
C ALA A 39 15.06 7.51 -9.14
N LYS A 40 13.88 7.01 -9.54
CA LYS A 40 13.29 7.28 -10.84
C LYS A 40 12.19 8.37 -10.78
N ALA A 41 11.74 8.87 -9.62
CA ALA A 41 10.47 9.58 -9.41
C ALA A 41 10.54 10.67 -8.32
N LYS A 42 10.28 11.93 -8.67
CA LYS A 42 10.11 13.03 -7.72
C LYS A 42 8.62 13.25 -7.37
N ASP A 43 8.37 13.35 -6.06
CA ASP A 43 7.35 14.13 -5.33
C ASP A 43 5.85 13.81 -5.45
N SER A 44 5.40 12.77 -6.16
CA SER A 44 3.99 12.29 -6.10
C SER A 44 3.78 10.87 -6.65
N VAL A 45 4.88 10.12 -6.80
CA VAL A 45 4.98 9.09 -7.84
C VAL A 45 5.22 7.68 -7.25
N ASP A 46 5.36 7.52 -5.92
CA ASP A 46 5.66 6.21 -5.32
C ASP A 46 4.48 5.23 -5.35
N LEU A 47 3.29 5.64 -4.92
CA LEU A 47 2.12 4.76 -4.93
C LEU A 47 1.73 4.38 -6.36
N PHE A 48 1.78 5.35 -7.27
CA PHE A 48 1.44 5.15 -8.69
C PHE A 48 2.40 4.16 -9.36
N ARG A 49 3.71 4.24 -9.06
CA ARG A 49 4.71 3.31 -9.59
C ARG A 49 4.68 1.95 -8.96
N PHE A 50 4.43 1.88 -7.66
CA PHE A 50 4.15 0.61 -7.01
C PHE A 50 2.97 -0.07 -7.71
N THR A 51 1.86 0.65 -7.87
CA THR A 51 0.69 0.09 -8.55
C THR A 51 0.95 -0.21 -10.03
N GLU A 52 1.78 0.57 -10.72
CA GLU A 52 2.18 0.28 -12.11
C GLU A 52 3.03 -1.00 -12.20
N ALA A 53 3.98 -1.20 -11.29
CA ALA A 53 4.80 -2.40 -11.22
C ALA A 53 3.97 -3.64 -10.88
N VAL A 54 2.99 -3.50 -9.97
CA VAL A 54 2.02 -4.54 -9.67
C VAL A 54 1.15 -4.82 -10.90
N HIS A 55 0.61 -3.79 -11.55
CA HIS A 55 -0.26 -3.94 -12.73
C HIS A 55 0.43 -4.66 -13.88
N LYS A 56 1.74 -4.45 -14.07
CA LYS A 56 2.54 -5.12 -15.10
C LYS A 56 2.87 -6.59 -14.80
N ARG A 57 2.84 -7.00 -13.51
CA ARG A 57 3.36 -8.32 -13.08
C ARG A 57 2.31 -9.22 -12.44
N PHE A 58 1.19 -8.66 -11.98
CA PHE A 58 0.15 -9.36 -11.24
C PHE A 58 -1.12 -9.51 -12.10
N SER A 59 -1.67 -10.71 -12.12
CA SER A 59 -3.02 -10.98 -12.59
C SER A 59 -4.07 -10.39 -11.64
N GLU A 60 -5.31 -10.24 -12.11
CA GLU A 60 -6.44 -9.78 -11.28
C GLU A 60 -6.59 -10.58 -9.97
N ALA A 61 -6.44 -11.90 -10.04
CA ALA A 61 -6.48 -12.76 -8.87
C ALA A 61 -5.35 -12.42 -7.88
N GLN A 62 -4.14 -12.15 -8.36
CA GLN A 62 -3.02 -11.79 -7.48
C GLN A 62 -3.16 -10.37 -6.92
N LYS A 63 -3.74 -9.42 -7.68
CA LYS A 63 -4.07 -8.09 -7.15
C LYS A 63 -5.12 -8.17 -6.04
N PHE A 64 -6.14 -9.01 -6.22
CA PHE A 64 -7.13 -9.28 -5.16
C PHE A 64 -6.47 -9.84 -3.90
N GLN A 65 -5.60 -10.85 -4.04
CA GLN A 65 -4.87 -11.44 -2.91
C GLN A 65 -3.95 -10.41 -2.22
N LEU A 66 -3.35 -9.49 -2.99
CA LEU A 66 -2.60 -8.37 -2.42
C LEU A 66 -3.50 -7.52 -1.51
N ILE A 67 -4.69 -7.09 -1.97
CA ILE A 67 -5.63 -6.31 -1.15
C ILE A 67 -6.09 -7.07 0.10
N VAL A 68 -6.31 -8.39 0.01
CA VAL A 68 -6.61 -9.23 1.19
C VAL A 68 -5.46 -9.18 2.19
N GLY A 69 -4.21 -9.35 1.72
CA GLY A 69 -3.02 -9.27 2.57
C GLY A 69 -2.84 -7.88 3.21
N LEU A 70 -3.15 -6.81 2.47
CA LEU A 70 -3.14 -5.45 3.00
C LEU A 70 -4.07 -5.29 4.21
N TRP A 71 -5.30 -5.82 4.09
CA TRP A 71 -6.26 -5.81 5.17
C TRP A 71 -5.83 -6.67 6.35
N ALA A 72 -5.30 -7.87 6.11
CA ALA A 72 -4.88 -8.78 7.18
C ALA A 72 -3.79 -8.16 8.07
N VAL A 73 -2.82 -7.47 7.45
CA VAL A 73 -1.74 -6.77 8.18
C VAL A 73 -2.26 -5.57 8.95
N ALA A 74 -3.20 -4.81 8.37
CA ALA A 74 -3.85 -3.69 9.06
C ALA A 74 -4.76 -4.15 10.20
N TYR A 75 -5.28 -5.39 10.17
CA TYR A 75 -5.98 -5.98 11.30
C TYR A 75 -5.04 -6.54 12.37
N ALA A 76 -3.86 -7.02 11.97
CA ALA A 76 -2.83 -7.51 12.87
C ALA A 76 -2.03 -6.39 13.56
N SER A 77 -2.12 -5.14 13.06
CA SER A 77 -1.66 -3.96 13.79
C SER A 77 -2.60 -3.71 14.99
N ASN A 78 -2.23 -2.80 15.91
CA ASN A 78 -2.93 -2.59 17.19
C ASN A 78 -4.29 -1.87 17.03
N GLY A 79 -5.13 -2.36 16.12
CA GLY A 79 -6.35 -1.76 15.61
C GLY A 79 -6.14 -1.12 14.23
N LEU A 80 -7.07 -1.40 13.33
CA LEU A 80 -7.20 -0.71 12.05
C LEU A 80 -7.47 0.77 12.29
N ASP A 81 -6.56 1.65 11.88
CA ASP A 81 -6.79 3.08 11.92
C ASP A 81 -7.30 3.67 10.59
N LYS A 82 -7.77 4.92 10.64
CA LYS A 82 -8.31 5.64 9.47
C LYS A 82 -7.28 5.87 8.36
N TYR A 83 -5.99 5.93 8.69
CA TYR A 83 -4.91 6.12 7.73
C TYR A 83 -4.61 4.83 6.98
N GLU A 84 -4.59 3.69 7.69
CA GLU A 84 -4.43 2.37 7.10
C GLU A 84 -5.58 2.06 6.13
N GLU A 85 -6.85 2.24 6.56
CA GLU A 85 -8.00 2.03 5.67
C GLU A 85 -7.97 2.97 4.45
N HIS A 86 -7.60 4.24 4.64
CA HIS A 86 -7.47 5.19 3.53
C HIS A 86 -6.36 4.78 2.55
N MET A 87 -5.24 4.26 3.04
CA MET A 87 -4.13 3.79 2.20
C MET A 87 -4.52 2.56 1.38
N ILE A 88 -5.15 1.56 2.01
CA ILE A 88 -5.60 0.35 1.32
C ILE A 88 -6.62 0.71 0.23
N ARG A 89 -7.51 1.66 0.50
CA ARG A 89 -8.47 2.17 -0.47
C ARG A 89 -7.79 2.82 -1.67
N ARG A 90 -6.83 3.73 -1.41
CA ARG A 90 -6.07 4.39 -2.47
C ARG A 90 -5.29 3.40 -3.34
N ILE A 91 -4.71 2.36 -2.75
CA ILE A 91 -4.04 1.27 -3.48
C ILE A 91 -5.06 0.47 -4.31
N SER A 92 -6.22 0.15 -3.75
CA SER A 92 -7.27 -0.59 -4.47
C SER A 92 -7.78 0.17 -5.70
N ASP A 93 -7.94 1.49 -5.58
CA ASP A 93 -8.38 2.35 -6.68
C ASP A 93 -7.31 2.39 -7.80
N LEU A 94 -6.05 2.53 -7.43
CA LEU A 94 -4.92 2.53 -8.37
C LEU A 94 -4.67 1.16 -9.03
N LEU A 95 -5.07 0.06 -8.39
CA LEU A 95 -5.03 -1.28 -8.96
C LEU A 95 -6.29 -1.63 -9.78
N TYR A 96 -7.25 -0.70 -9.88
CA TYR A 96 -8.54 -0.88 -10.55
C TYR A 96 -9.37 -2.03 -9.96
N ILE A 97 -9.28 -2.24 -8.65
CA ILE A 97 -10.07 -3.26 -7.97
C ILE A 97 -11.52 -2.80 -7.84
N PRO A 98 -12.51 -3.57 -8.33
CA PRO A 98 -13.91 -3.22 -8.16
C PRO A 98 -14.28 -3.08 -6.69
N HIS A 99 -15.18 -2.15 -6.36
CA HIS A 99 -15.60 -1.91 -4.98
C HIS A 99 -16.12 -3.19 -4.28
N GLY A 100 -16.84 -4.05 -5.01
CA GLY A 100 -17.31 -5.34 -4.48
C GLY A 100 -16.17 -6.26 -4.05
N GLU A 101 -15.10 -6.36 -4.85
CA GLU A 101 -13.91 -7.13 -4.51
C GLU A 101 -13.12 -6.48 -3.36
N PHE A 102 -13.08 -5.16 -3.28
CA PHE A 102 -12.48 -4.45 -2.15
C PHE A 102 -13.19 -4.79 -0.82
N ILE A 103 -14.53 -4.75 -0.79
CA ILE A 103 -15.32 -5.14 0.39
C ILE A 103 -15.13 -6.63 0.70
N ARG A 104 -15.15 -7.48 -0.32
CA ARG A 104 -14.91 -8.93 -0.16
C ARG A 104 -13.53 -9.21 0.45
N ALA A 105 -12.49 -8.52 0.00
CA ALA A 105 -11.15 -8.66 0.54
C ALA A 105 -11.08 -8.25 2.02
N LYS A 106 -11.75 -7.14 2.40
CA LYS A 106 -11.88 -6.69 3.79
C LYS A 106 -12.53 -7.76 4.67
N LEU A 107 -13.62 -8.37 4.20
CA LEU A 107 -14.35 -9.40 4.95
C LEU A 107 -13.51 -10.67 5.14
N ILE A 108 -12.85 -11.16 4.07
CA ILE A 108 -11.97 -12.33 4.14
C ILE A 108 -10.85 -12.10 5.16
N ALA A 109 -10.17 -10.96 5.09
CA ALA A 109 -9.09 -10.65 6.00
C ALA A 109 -9.57 -10.53 7.47
N ARG A 110 -10.77 -9.99 7.70
CA ARG A 110 -11.36 -9.90 9.04
C ARG A 110 -11.70 -11.27 9.63
N GLU A 111 -12.04 -12.26 8.80
CA GLU A 111 -12.28 -13.64 9.26
C GLU A 111 -10.97 -14.38 9.60
N GLN A 112 -9.83 -13.88 9.11
CA GLN A 112 -8.51 -14.47 9.33
C GLN A 112 -7.74 -13.85 10.51
N ALA A 113 -8.24 -12.73 11.05
CA ALA A 113 -7.65 -11.99 12.17
C ALA A 113 -8.29 -12.40 13.51
#